data_AF-A0A454D2R7-F1
#
_entry.id   AF-A0A454D2R7-F1
#
_cell.length_a   1.000
_cell.length_b   1.000
_cell.length_c   1.000
_cell.angle_alpha   90.00
_cell.angle_beta   90.00
_cell.angle_gamma   90.00
#
_symmetry.space_group_name_H-M   'P 1'
#
loop_
_entity.id
_entity.type
_entity.pdbx_description
1 polymer ?
#
loop_
_entity_poly.entity_id
_entity_poly.type
_entity_poly.pdbx_seq_one_letter_code
_entity_poly.pdbx_strand_id
1 'polypeptide(L)'
;MNQRQLQQQAFDLSDQNLIVGNVDQCPLPPEILAFTTANSEYVVETFESGLTAQVFHIRVGGRDYTLKKKRPQPKVQNPDGQYSFLNEVQRRLDFQTQKDNPNLTEDFKHIVETV
;
A
#
# COMPACT_ATOMS: atom_id res chain seq x y z
N MET A 1 9.63 0.54 -23.19
CA MET A 1 9.37 1.01 -21.81
C MET A 1 9.94 2.41 -21.66
N ASN A 2 9.28 3.29 -20.91
CA ASN A 2 9.82 4.61 -20.57
C ASN A 2 10.77 4.52 -19.34
N GLN A 3 11.48 5.62 -19.03
CA GLN A 3 12.43 5.65 -17.91
C GLN A 3 11.80 5.26 -16.57
N ARG A 4 10.57 5.72 -16.30
CA ARG A 4 9.81 5.35 -15.09
C ARG A 4 9.61 3.84 -15.01
N GLN A 5 9.15 3.21 -16.09
CA GLN A 5 8.90 1.76 -16.15
C GLN A 5 10.19 0.96 -15.94
N LEU A 6 11.32 1.44 -16.46
CA LEU A 6 12.63 0.80 -16.22
C LEU A 6 13.05 0.88 -14.75
N GLN A 7 12.83 2.02 -14.09
CA GLN A 7 13.13 2.19 -12.66
C GLN A 7 12.21 1.32 -11.79
N GLN A 8 10.92 1.23 -12.12
CA GLN A 8 9.98 0.36 -11.42
C GLN A 8 10.36 -1.11 -11.55
N GLN A 9 10.74 -1.54 -12.75
CA GLN A 9 11.21 -2.90 -12.98
C GLN A 9 12.50 -3.18 -12.22
N ALA A 10 13.47 -2.26 -12.23
CA ALA A 10 14.71 -2.40 -11.48
C ALA A 10 14.45 -2.52 -9.98
N PHE A 11 13.51 -1.73 -9.43
CA PHE A 11 13.11 -1.82 -8.03
C PHE A 11 12.42 -3.16 -7.71
N ASP A 12 11.45 -3.60 -8.52
CA ASP A 12 10.72 -4.87 -8.31
C ASP A 12 11.67 -6.08 -8.36
N LEU A 13 12.76 -6.00 -9.12
CA LEU A 13 13.82 -7.03 -9.19
C LEU A 13 14.90 -6.92 -8.10
N SER A 14 14.91 -5.84 -7.31
CA SER A 14 15.99 -5.55 -6.36
C SER A 14 15.84 -6.21 -4.99
N ASP A 15 14.66 -6.79 -4.71
CA ASP A 15 14.25 -7.30 -3.40
C ASP A 15 14.41 -6.29 -2.24
N GLN A 16 14.55 -5.01 -2.55
CA GLN A 16 14.64 -3.96 -1.54
C GLN A 16 13.26 -3.64 -0.96
N ASN A 17 13.23 -3.37 0.34
CA ASN A 17 12.02 -2.92 1.01
C ASN A 17 11.77 -1.43 0.79
N LEU A 18 10.53 -1.09 0.46
CA LEU A 18 10.02 0.28 0.57
C LEU A 18 9.27 0.40 1.90
N ILE A 19 9.80 1.20 2.82
CA ILE A 19 9.19 1.42 4.14
C ILE A 19 8.33 2.69 4.09
N VAL A 20 7.06 2.56 4.43
CA VAL A 20 6.09 3.68 4.48
C VAL A 20 5.35 3.65 5.80
N GLY A 21 5.37 4.77 6.52
CA GLY A 21 4.74 4.89 7.84
C GLY A 21 5.60 4.29 8.97
N ASN A 22 4.94 3.96 10.09
CA ASN A 22 5.57 3.40 11.28
C ASN A 22 4.98 2.01 11.60
N VAL A 23 5.86 1.03 11.84
CA VAL A 23 5.49 -0.34 12.22
C VAL A 23 4.68 -0.42 13.51
N ASP A 24 4.93 0.48 14.47
CA ASP A 24 4.21 0.55 15.75
C ASP A 24 2.74 0.95 15.59
N GLN A 25 2.39 1.52 14.42
CA GLN A 25 1.03 1.89 14.06
C GLN A 25 0.31 0.80 13.25
N CYS A 26 0.98 -0.30 12.90
CA CYS A 26 0.34 -1.42 12.22
C CYS A 26 -0.54 -2.22 13.20
N PRO A 27 -1.73 -2.67 12.77
CA PRO A 27 -2.62 -3.46 13.63
C PRO A 27 -2.06 -4.85 13.98
N LEU A 28 -1.20 -5.39 13.11
CA LEU A 28 -0.47 -6.65 13.29
C LEU A 28 0.94 -6.49 12.70
N PRO A 29 1.92 -7.34 13.08
CA PRO A 29 3.23 -7.37 12.44
C PRO A 29 3.12 -7.45 10.91
N PRO A 30 3.89 -6.66 10.14
CA PRO A 30 3.82 -6.65 8.67
C PRO A 30 3.97 -8.03 8.04
N GLU A 31 4.77 -8.90 8.64
CA GLU A 31 4.97 -10.28 8.17
C GLU A 31 3.68 -11.10 8.25
N ILE A 32 2.91 -10.96 9.34
CA ILE A 32 1.60 -11.59 9.47
C ILE A 32 0.63 -10.99 8.44
N LEU A 33 0.64 -9.67 8.27
CA LEU A 33 -0.22 -8.99 7.30
C LEU A 33 0.05 -9.48 5.87
N ALA A 34 1.32 -9.69 5.49
CA ALA A 34 1.71 -10.21 4.17
C ALA A 34 1.14 -11.61 3.89
N PHE A 35 1.04 -12.47 4.90
CA PHE A 35 0.48 -13.82 4.79
C PHE A 35 -1.05 -13.90 4.96
N THR A 36 -1.73 -12.77 5.20
CA THR A 36 -3.20 -12.74 5.36
C THR A 36 -3.91 -13.38 4.17
N THR A 37 -4.89 -14.24 4.46
CA THR A 37 -5.79 -14.85 3.46
C THR A 37 -7.24 -14.67 3.89
N ALA A 38 -8.19 -15.01 3.03
CA ALA A 38 -9.62 -14.98 3.38
C ALA A 38 -9.97 -15.84 4.61
N ASN A 39 -9.14 -16.82 4.95
CA ASN A 39 -9.35 -17.74 6.07
C ASN A 39 -8.65 -17.30 7.37
N SER A 40 -7.92 -16.18 7.35
CA SER A 40 -7.29 -15.64 8.56
C SER A 40 -8.37 -15.24 9.57
N GLU A 41 -8.22 -15.61 10.84
CA GLU A 41 -9.26 -15.43 11.88
C GLU A 41 -9.71 -13.98 12.08
N TYR A 42 -8.82 -13.02 11.80
CA TYR A 42 -9.08 -11.59 11.91
C TYR A 42 -9.67 -10.96 10.64
N VAL A 43 -9.90 -11.73 9.58
CA VAL A 43 -10.53 -11.24 8.33
C VAL A 43 -12.04 -11.33 8.46
N VAL A 44 -12.71 -10.20 8.25
CA VAL A 44 -14.17 -10.06 8.30
C VAL A 44 -14.78 -10.24 6.91
N GLU A 45 -14.17 -9.60 5.91
CA GLU A 45 -14.65 -9.61 4.52
C GLU A 45 -13.49 -9.49 3.54
N THR A 46 -13.66 -10.07 2.34
CA THR A 46 -12.67 -10.02 1.27
C THR A 46 -13.25 -9.44 -0.01
N PHE A 47 -12.50 -8.56 -0.67
CA PHE A 47 -12.88 -7.96 -1.94
C PHE A 47 -11.84 -8.28 -3.02
N GLU A 48 -12.29 -8.97 -4.07
CA GLU A 48 -11.44 -9.54 -5.13
C GLU A 48 -11.57 -8.85 -6.50
N SER A 49 -12.35 -7.76 -6.57
CA SER A 49 -12.57 -6.99 -7.80
C SER A 49 -11.32 -6.23 -8.27
N GLY A 50 -10.37 -5.95 -7.36
CA GLY A 50 -9.14 -5.24 -7.65
C GLY A 50 -8.23 -5.96 -8.65
N LEU A 51 -7.68 -5.20 -9.60
CA LEU A 51 -6.81 -5.73 -10.65
C LEU A 51 -5.39 -6.03 -10.17
N THR A 52 -4.87 -5.23 -9.25
CA THR A 52 -3.47 -5.30 -8.80
C THR A 52 -3.31 -5.69 -7.33
N ALA A 53 -4.40 -5.62 -6.57
CA ALA A 53 -4.43 -5.96 -5.16
C ALA A 53 -5.68 -6.76 -4.80
N GLN A 54 -5.55 -7.52 -3.71
CA GLN A 54 -6.65 -8.06 -2.92
C GLN A 54 -6.90 -7.09 -1.76
N VAL A 55 -8.15 -6.85 -1.42
CA VAL A 55 -8.51 -6.02 -0.26
C VAL A 55 -9.19 -6.89 0.77
N PHE A 56 -8.74 -6.77 2.01
CA PHE A 56 -9.31 -7.45 3.17
C PHE A 56 -9.81 -6.39 4.15
N HIS A 57 -11.06 -6.51 4.58
CA HIS A 57 -11.51 -5.88 5.81
C HIS A 57 -11.07 -6.76 6.96
N ILE A 58 -10.19 -6.25 7.82
CA ILE A 58 -9.69 -6.96 9.00
C ILE A 58 -10.15 -6.27 10.27
N ARG A 59 -10.35 -7.06 11.34
CA ARG A 59 -10.66 -6.57 12.67
C ARG A 59 -9.64 -7.06 13.67
N VAL A 60 -8.93 -6.12 14.30
CA VAL A 60 -7.87 -6.42 15.27
C VAL A 60 -8.05 -5.52 16.48
N GLY A 61 -8.05 -6.10 17.68
CA GLY A 61 -8.24 -5.34 18.92
C GLY A 61 -9.56 -4.55 18.96
N GLY A 62 -10.61 -5.05 18.31
CA GLY A 62 -11.91 -4.37 18.22
C GLY A 62 -11.95 -3.18 17.25
N ARG A 63 -10.88 -2.91 16.51
CA ARG A 63 -10.81 -1.86 15.48
C ARG A 63 -10.81 -2.48 14.09
N ASP A 64 -11.46 -1.79 13.15
CA ASP A 64 -11.55 -2.20 11.76
C ASP A 64 -10.48 -1.50 10.91
N TYR A 65 -9.84 -2.27 10.03
CA TYR A 65 -8.82 -1.78 9.11
C TYR A 65 -9.05 -2.33 7.71
N THR A 66 -8.55 -1.58 6.72
CA THR A 66 -8.47 -2.05 5.34
C THR A 66 -7.04 -2.48 5.03
N LEU A 67 -6.84 -3.77 4.79
CA LEU A 67 -5.56 -4.31 4.32
C LEU A 67 -5.62 -4.47 2.80
N LYS A 68 -4.81 -3.69 2.07
CA LYS A 68 -4.66 -3.81 0.62
C LYS A 68 -3.35 -4.52 0.29
N LYS A 69 -3.43 -5.76 -0.19
CA LYS A 69 -2.27 -6.62 -0.46
C LYS A 69 -2.04 -6.75 -1.97
N LYS A 70 -0.81 -6.49 -2.45
CA LYS A 70 -0.41 -6.73 -3.85
C LYS A 70 -0.71 -8.18 -4.23
N ARG A 71 -1.28 -8.40 -5.42
CA ARG A 71 -1.41 -9.75 -5.98
C ARG A 71 -0.02 -10.27 -6.36
N PRO A 72 0.30 -11.56 -6.14
CA PRO A 72 1.52 -12.17 -6.69
C PRO A 72 1.58 -12.02 -8.21
N GLN A 73 0.43 -12.15 -8.88
CA GLN A 73 0.26 -11.89 -10.30
C GLN A 73 -0.88 -10.88 -10.51
N PRO A 74 -0.58 -9.64 -10.95
CA PRO A 74 -1.59 -8.67 -11.33
C PRO A 74 -2.48 -9.21 -12.48
N LYS A 75 -3.76 -8.86 -12.47
CA LYS A 75 -4.71 -9.19 -13.55
C LYS A 75 -4.49 -8.33 -14.81
N VAL A 76 -3.70 -7.25 -14.70
CA VAL A 76 -3.37 -6.36 -15.82
C VAL A 76 -2.00 -6.70 -16.38
N GLN A 77 -1.90 -6.81 -17.70
CA GLN A 77 -0.71 -7.29 -18.39
C GLN A 77 0.17 -6.17 -18.98
N ASN A 78 -0.30 -4.93 -18.98
CA ASN A 78 0.53 -3.81 -19.44
C ASN A 78 1.46 -3.32 -18.30
N PRO A 79 2.66 -2.79 -18.61
CA PRO A 79 3.62 -2.37 -17.58
C PRO A 79 3.08 -1.32 -16.61
N ASP A 80 2.26 -0.37 -17.08
CA ASP A 80 1.70 0.68 -16.23
C ASP A 80 0.74 0.12 -15.17
N GLY A 81 -0.08 -0.85 -15.57
CA GLY A 81 -0.97 -1.57 -14.67
C GLY A 81 -0.20 -2.48 -13.72
N GLN A 82 0.79 -3.23 -14.22
CA GLN A 82 1.63 -4.11 -13.39
C GLN A 82 2.27 -3.35 -12.21
N TYR A 83 2.81 -2.15 -12.47
CA TYR A 83 3.48 -1.34 -11.45
C TYR A 83 2.58 -0.29 -10.78
N SER A 84 1.27 -0.28 -11.06
CA SER A 84 0.36 0.70 -10.48
C SER A 84 0.26 0.62 -8.94
N PHE A 85 0.36 -0.60 -8.38
CA PHE A 85 0.39 -0.77 -6.93
C PHE A 85 1.65 -0.14 -6.30
N LEU A 86 2.82 -0.36 -6.92
CA LEU A 86 4.07 0.27 -6.48
C LEU A 86 3.99 1.80 -6.56
N ASN A 87 3.38 2.33 -7.64
CA ASN A 87 3.15 3.77 -7.76
C ASN A 87 2.31 4.32 -6.60
N GLU A 88 1.23 3.64 -6.24
CA GLU A 88 0.36 4.07 -5.15
C GLU A 88 1.13 4.17 -3.82
N VAL A 89 1.94 3.15 -3.50
CA VAL A 89 2.77 3.13 -2.28
C VAL A 89 3.84 4.23 -2.31
N GLN A 90 4.54 4.41 -3.43
CA GLN A 90 5.53 5.48 -3.58
C GLN A 90 4.90 6.87 -3.48
N ARG A 91 3.74 7.10 -4.11
CA ARG A 91 3.03 8.40 -4.00
C ARG A 91 2.58 8.66 -2.56
N ARG A 92 2.17 7.62 -1.82
CA ARG A 92 1.82 7.73 -0.39
C ARG A 92 3.01 8.21 0.43
N LEU A 93 4.20 7.65 0.19
CA LEU A 93 5.44 8.08 0.86
C LEU A 93 5.82 9.52 0.51
N ASP A 94 5.84 9.87 -0.78
CA ASP A 94 6.16 11.22 -1.25
C ASP A 94 5.22 12.25 -0.63
N PHE A 95 3.92 11.95 -0.61
CA PHE A 95 2.92 12.84 -0.06
C PHE A 95 3.04 12.99 1.46
N GLN A 96 3.27 11.89 2.18
CA GLN A 96 3.50 11.95 3.62
C GLN A 96 4.75 12.76 3.96
N THR A 97 5.84 12.58 3.21
CA THR A 97 7.07 13.36 3.37
C THR A 97 6.84 14.87 3.21
N GLN A 98 5.97 15.26 2.26
CA GLN A 98 5.61 16.66 2.09
C GLN A 98 4.70 17.17 3.20
N LYS A 99 3.72 16.37 3.65
CA LYS A 99 2.86 16.72 4.79
C LYS A 99 3.63 16.90 6.10
N ASP A 100 4.66 16.08 6.32
CA ASP A 100 5.49 16.13 7.53
C ASP A 100 6.50 17.29 7.50
N ASN A 101 6.66 17.97 6.36
CA ASN A 101 7.50 19.15 6.26
C ASN A 101 6.79 20.38 6.86
N PRO A 102 7.28 20.93 7.99
CA PRO A 102 6.62 22.05 8.66
C PRO A 102 6.59 23.33 7.81
N ASN A 103 7.48 23.45 6.81
CA ASN A 103 7.48 24.62 5.91
C ASN A 103 6.34 24.58 4.89
N LEU A 104 5.67 23.43 4.71
CA LEU A 104 4.60 23.26 3.73
C LEU A 104 3.21 23.16 4.37
N THR A 105 3.09 23.29 5.70
CA THR A 105 1.82 23.07 6.42
C THR A 105 0.64 23.88 5.84
N GLU A 106 0.87 25.14 5.46
CA GLU A 106 -0.17 26.00 4.85
C GLU A 106 -0.65 25.49 3.48
N ASP A 107 0.23 24.85 2.70
CA ASP A 107 -0.12 24.30 1.39
C ASP A 107 -1.08 23.11 1.52
N PHE A 108 -1.06 22.43 2.67
CA PHE A 108 -1.89 21.26 2.97
C PHE A 108 -3.16 21.60 3.77
N LYS A 109 -3.46 22.86 4.07
CA LYS A 109 -4.58 23.26 4.96
C LYS A 109 -5.98 22.84 4.49
N HIS A 110 -6.14 22.54 3.21
CA HIS A 110 -7.41 22.10 2.62
C HIS A 110 -7.46 20.58 2.39
N ILE A 111 -6.42 19.85 2.77
CA ILE A 111 -6.38 18.39 2.70
C ILE A 111 -6.82 17.82 4.04
N VAL A 112 -7.94 17.11 4.02
CA VAL A 112 -8.51 16.49 5.22
C VAL A 112 -7.65 15.30 5.64
N GLU A 113 -7.28 15.28 6.91
CA GLU A 113 -6.61 14.11 7.49
C GLU A 113 -7.61 12.98 7.65
N THR A 114 -7.31 11.84 7.03
CA THR A 114 -8.06 10.60 7.20
C THR A 114 -7.22 9.66 8.07
N VAL A 115 -7.78 9.24 9.21
CA VAL A 115 -7.22 8.21 10.08
C VAL A 115 -7.44 6.81 9.54
#